data_AF-A0A2I0QE48-F1
#
_entry.id   AF-A0A2I0QE48-F1
#
_cell.length_a   1.000
_cell.length_b   1.000
_cell.length_c   1.000
_cell.angle_alpha   90.00
_cell.angle_beta   90.00
_cell.angle_gamma   90.00
#
_symmetry.space_group_name_H-M   'P 1'
#
loop_
_entity.id
_entity.type
_entity.pdbx_description
1 polymer ?
#
loop_
_entity_poly.entity_id
_entity_poly.type
_entity_poly.pdbx_seq_one_letter_code
_entity_poly.pdbx_strand_id
1 'polypeptide(L)' 'MEFDFLGEENKVVYVVEIKWRNKPASYRDVANFVDKVKKAGIDAVKLYFISKSGFTKQADELMKMEGVMDISNEFNQ' A
#
# COMPACT_ATOMS: atom_id res chain seq x y z
N MET A 1 -12.04 -10.39 3.02
CA MET A 1 -11.08 -9.39 2.48
C MET A 1 -11.17 -8.18 3.38
N GLU A 2 -10.04 -7.68 3.88
CA GLU A 2 -9.96 -6.57 4.84
C GLU A 2 -9.00 -5.54 4.27
N PHE A 3 -9.28 -4.24 4.39
CA PHE A 3 -8.38 -3.13 4.07
C PHE A 3 -8.22 -2.27 5.32
N ASP A 4 -7.00 -1.78 5.58
CA ASP A 4 -6.75 -0.94 6.76
C ASP A 4 -7.48 0.41 6.65
N PHE A 5 -7.50 0.99 5.45
CA PHE A 5 -8.33 2.17 5.15
C PHE A 5 -8.82 2.16 3.71
N LEU A 6 -10.05 2.64 3.53
CA LEU A 6 -10.68 2.93 2.25
C LEU A 6 -11.26 4.33 2.30
N GLY A 7 -10.94 5.14 1.29
CA GLY A 7 -11.56 6.44 1.06
C GLY A 7 -12.06 6.55 -0.37
N GLU A 8 -13.06 7.40 -0.59
CA GLU A 8 -13.54 7.74 -1.93
C GLU A 8 -13.66 9.26 -2.05
N GLU A 9 -13.10 9.82 -3.11
CA GLU A 9 -13.24 11.24 -3.44
C GLU A 9 -13.32 11.39 -4.96
N ASN A 10 -14.30 12.15 -5.47
CA ASN A 10 -14.48 12.40 -6.90
C ASN A 10 -14.47 11.12 -7.78
N LYS A 11 -15.10 10.03 -7.28
CA LYS A 11 -15.13 8.70 -7.91
C LYS A 11 -13.77 7.99 -8.03
N VAL A 12 -12.75 8.47 -7.31
CA VAL A 12 -11.46 7.80 -7.16
C VAL A 12 -11.44 7.10 -5.81
N VAL A 13 -11.10 5.82 -5.81
CA VAL A 13 -10.97 5.03 -4.58
C VAL A 13 -9.52 5.06 -4.11
N TYR A 14 -9.32 5.39 -2.84
CA TYR A 14 -8.04 5.43 -2.16
C TYR A 14 -7.96 4.21 -1.25
N VAL A 15 -6.98 3.34 -1.48
CA VAL A 15 -6.76 2.16 -0.64
C VAL A 15 -5.42 2.31 0.05
N VAL A 16 -5.44 2.18 1.38
CA VAL A 16 -4.22 2.26 2.20
C VAL A 16 -4.02 0.94 2.94
N GLU A 17 -2.79 0.45 2.93
CA GLU A 17 -2.32 -0.65 3.76
C GLU A 17 -1.23 -0.16 4.70
N ILE A 18 -1.30 -0.59 5.96
CA ILE A 18 -0.39 -0.20 7.04
C ILE A 18 0.33 -1.45 7.57
N LYS A 19 1.66 -1.38 7.64
CA LYS A 19 2.50 -2.38 8.31
C LYS A 19 3.32 -1.73 9.42
N TRP A 20 2.74 -1.72 10.62
CA TRP A 20 3.35 -1.15 11.80
C TRP A 20 4.16 -2.17 12.61
N ARG A 21 5.35 -2.51 12.12
CA ARG A 21 6.22 -3.55 12.71
C ARG A 21 7.68 -3.10 12.76
N ASN A 22 8.47 -3.72 13.64
CA ASN A 22 9.91 -3.42 13.82
C ASN A 22 10.81 -4.09 12.76
N LYS A 23 10.27 -4.33 11.54
CA LYS A 23 11.02 -4.87 10.40
C LYS A 23 10.49 -4.28 9.09
N PRO A 24 11.33 -4.08 8.06
CA PRO A 24 10.87 -3.52 6.80
C PRO A 24 9.73 -4.34 6.16
N ALA A 25 8.84 -3.67 5.43
CA ALA A 25 7.86 -4.30 4.56
C ALA A 25 8.59 -5.07 3.45
N SER A 26 8.18 -6.30 3.21
CA SER A 26 8.80 -7.21 2.23
C SER A 26 8.04 -7.19 0.91
N TYR A 27 8.68 -7.74 -0.13
CA TYR A 27 8.04 -7.99 -1.43
C TYR A 27 6.68 -8.67 -1.27
N ARG A 28 6.60 -9.70 -0.41
CA ARG A 28 5.36 -10.46 -0.19
C ARG A 28 4.26 -9.61 0.44
N ASP A 29 4.60 -8.66 1.32
CA ASP A 29 3.60 -7.78 1.91
C ASP A 29 2.95 -6.88 0.85
N VAL A 30 3.77 -6.30 -0.03
CA VAL A 30 3.30 -5.45 -1.14
C VAL A 30 2.54 -6.27 -2.19
N ALA A 31 3.07 -7.44 -2.58
CA ALA A 31 2.43 -8.32 -3.55
C ALA A 31 1.04 -8.79 -3.09
N ASN A 32 0.91 -9.19 -1.81
CA ASN A 32 -0.37 -9.57 -1.24
C ASN A 32 -1.36 -8.40 -1.23
N PHE A 33 -0.90 -7.19 -0.92
CA PHE A 33 -1.74 -5.99 -0.96
C PHE A 33 -2.26 -5.70 -2.37
N VAL A 34 -1.38 -5.70 -3.37
CA VAL A 34 -1.74 -5.47 -4.77
C VAL A 34 -2.70 -6.55 -5.27
N ASP A 35 -2.44 -7.83 -4.99
CA ASP A 35 -3.32 -8.94 -5.36
C ASP A 35 -4.71 -8.81 -4.70
N LYS A 36 -4.77 -8.37 -3.43
CA LYS A 36 -6.02 -8.11 -2.72
C LYS A 36 -6.86 -7.04 -3.41
N VAL A 37 -6.24 -5.92 -3.82
CA VAL A 37 -6.94 -4.86 -4.56
C VAL A 37 -7.42 -5.36 -5.93
N LYS A 38 -6.56 -6.05 -6.68
CA LYS A 38 -6.92 -6.60 -8.01
C LYS A 38 -8.13 -7.53 -7.91
N LYS A 39 -8.18 -8.38 -6.88
CA LYS A 39 -9.32 -9.28 -6.61
C LYS A 39 -10.59 -8.57 -6.16
N ALA A 40 -10.47 -7.37 -5.59
CA ALA A 40 -11.62 -6.58 -5.18
C ALA A 40 -12.39 -5.99 -6.37
N GLY A 41 -11.80 -5.93 -7.56
CA GLY A 41 -12.44 -5.36 -8.76
C GLY A 41 -12.72 -3.85 -8.62
N ILE A 42 -11.89 -3.13 -7.88
CA ILE A 42 -12.03 -1.69 -7.66
C ILE A 42 -11.40 -0.94 -8.84
N ASP A 43 -12.22 -0.26 -9.63
CA ASP A 43 -11.77 0.60 -10.72
C ASP A 43 -11.35 1.99 -10.20
N ALA A 44 -10.50 2.69 -10.97
CA ALA A 44 -10.02 4.04 -10.66
C ALA A 44 -9.40 4.18 -9.25
N VAL A 45 -8.38 3.36 -8.99
CA VAL A 45 -7.77 3.21 -7.65
C VAL A 45 -6.42 3.91 -7.50
N LYS A 46 -6.20 4.56 -6.36
CA LYS A 46 -4.89 5.01 -5.89
C LYS A 46 -4.46 4.18 -4.69
N LEU A 47 -3.24 3.67 -4.73
CA LEU A 47 -2.70 2.74 -3.74
C LEU A 47 -1.65 3.41 -2.89
N TYR A 48 -1.78 3.24 -1.58
CA TYR A 48 -0.85 3.77 -0.59
C TYR A 48 -0.39 2.67 0.35
N PHE A 49 0.89 2.70 0.71
CA PHE A 49 1.48 1.76 1.65
C PHE A 49 2.25 2.52 2.71
N ILE A 50 2.00 2.19 3.98
CA ILE A 50 2.70 2.78 5.14
C ILE A 50 3.49 1.66 5.82
N SER A 51 4.77 1.91 6.10
CA SER A 51 5.62 0.99 6.86
C SER A 51 6.45 1.74 7.90
N LYS A 52 6.29 1.36 9.17
CA LYS A 52 7.04 1.96 10.30
C LYS A 52 8.56 1.86 10.11
N SER A 53 9.02 0.71 9.61
CA SER A 53 10.46 0.41 9.49
C SER A 53 10.93 0.45 8.02
N GLY A 54 10.22 1.15 7.15
CA GLY A 54 10.54 1.25 5.72
C GLY A 54 10.34 -0.06 4.95
N PHE A 55 11.05 -0.21 3.84
CA PHE A 55 10.81 -1.26 2.84
C PHE A 55 12.10 -1.97 2.48
N THR A 56 12.02 -3.26 2.13
CA THR A 56 13.14 -3.91 1.44
C THR A 56 13.27 -3.37 0.02
N LYS A 57 14.47 -3.46 -0.58
CA LYS A 57 14.71 -3.02 -1.96
C LYS A 57 13.72 -3.64 -2.97
N GLN A 58 13.45 -4.93 -2.83
CA GLN A 58 12.49 -5.65 -3.69
C GLN A 58 11.05 -5.15 -3.51
N ALA A 59 10.67 -4.74 -2.30
CA ALA A 59 9.35 -4.17 -2.03
C ALA A 59 9.22 -2.79 -2.67
N ASP A 60 10.26 -1.94 -2.53
CA ASP A 60 10.31 -0.62 -3.15
C ASP A 60 10.26 -0.70 -4.69
N GLU A 61 11.00 -1.62 -5.30
CA GLU A 61 10.93 -1.91 -6.73
C GLU A 61 9.52 -2.34 -7.15
N LEU A 62 8.87 -3.23 -6.40
CA LEU A 62 7.50 -3.67 -6.69
C LEU A 62 6.49 -2.52 -6.57
N MET A 63 6.59 -1.69 -5.52
CA MET A 63 5.70 -0.55 -5.35
C MET A 63 5.78 0.41 -6.54
N LYS A 64 6.99 0.70 -7.03
CA LYS A 64 7.20 1.55 -8.20
C LYS A 64 6.59 0.95 -9.47
N MET A 65 6.74 -0.36 -9.67
CA MET A 65 6.15 -1.06 -10.83
C MET A 65 4.62 -1.07 -10.81
N GLU A 66 4.02 -1.25 -9.64
CA GLU A 66 2.56 -1.36 -9.46
C GLU A 66 1.88 -0.01 -9.17
N GLY A 67 2.63 1.10 -9.12
CA GLY A 67 2.09 2.43 -8.83
C GLY A 67 1.59 2.62 -7.40
N VAL A 68 2.19 1.90 -6.44
CA VAL A 68 1.90 2.05 -5.01
C VAL A 68 2.76 3.18 -4.43
N MET A 69 2.12 4.14 -3.77
CA MET A 69 2.79 5.29 -3.15
C MET A 69 3.17 5.00 -1.70
N ASP A 70 4.44 5.22 -1.37
CA ASP A 70 4.90 5.28 0.01
C ASP A 70 4.56 6.64 0.62
N ILE A 71 3.75 6.64 1.69
CA ILE A 71 3.40 7.84 2.47
C ILE A 71 3.86 7.72 3.93
N SER A 72 4.83 6.84 4.21
CA SER A 72 5.29 6.56 5.58
C SER A 72 5.85 7.81 6.28
N ASN A 73 6.42 8.75 5.53
CA ASN A 73 7.00 9.98 6.08
C ASN A 73 5.97 11.02 6.53
N GLU A 74 4.70 10.91 6.11
CA GLU A 74 3.63 11.85 6.48
C GLU A 74 3.16 11.67 7.94
N PHE A 75 3.55 10.55 8.58
CA PHE A 75 3.10 10.16 9.92
C PHE A 75 4.19 10.27 11.00
N ASN A 76 5.37 10.80 10.66
CA ASN A 76 6.50 10.99 11.58
C ASN A 76 6.49 12.38 12.25
N GLN A 77 5.33 12.86 12.72
CA GLN A 77 5.20 14.10 13.50
C GLN A 77 5.55 13.90 14.96
#